data_AF-A0A4S4C8E5-F1
#
_entry.id   AF-A0A4S4C8E5-F1
#
_cell.length_a   1.000
_cell.length_b   1.000
_cell.length_c   1.000
_cell.angle_alpha   90.00
_cell.angle_beta   90.00
_cell.angle_gamma   90.00
#
_symmetry.space_group_name_H-M   'P 1'
#
loop_
_entity.id
_entity.type
_entity.pdbx_description
1 polymer ?
#
loop_
_entity_poly.entity_id
_entity_poly.type
_entity_poly.pdbx_seq_one_letter_code
_entity_poly.pdbx_strand_id
1 'polypeptide(L)'
;MQNDGGTPQVNEAGRAVPLLVTALFAAALLLTAALVALIDAPLSRTGHTWITTVALILGEGLLYGTAMHYATSLPRSRRLFPSYAGMGVIAALYLLVALAVAIVFSWILDVPIVVYGLIQFAALAIALLLMGLMILYRINSAAQEEGT
;
A
#
# COMPACT_ATOMS: atom_id res chain seq x y z
N MET A 1 13.21 51.90 6.21
CA MET A 1 11.94 51.28 5.79
C MET A 1 12.17 50.60 4.45
N GLN A 2 12.37 49.28 4.45
CA GLN A 2 11.79 48.33 3.49
C GLN A 2 12.27 46.96 3.94
N ASN A 3 11.43 46.29 4.72
CA ASN A 3 11.59 44.89 5.06
C ASN A 3 10.86 44.17 3.92
N ASP A 4 11.60 43.82 2.87
CA ASP A 4 11.02 43.12 1.73
C ASP A 4 10.52 41.77 2.21
N GLY A 5 9.20 41.71 2.38
CA GLY A 5 8.44 40.49 2.59
C GLY A 5 8.62 39.59 1.39
N GLY A 6 9.72 38.85 1.37
CA GLY A 6 9.86 37.67 0.55
C GLY A 6 8.72 36.74 0.93
N THR A 7 7.68 36.72 0.08
CA THR A 7 6.68 35.67 0.13
C THR A 7 7.44 34.36 0.16
N PRO A 8 7.13 33.45 1.11
CA PRO A 8 7.73 32.13 1.04
C PRO A 8 7.31 31.57 -0.31
N GLN A 9 8.26 31.44 -1.25
CA GLN A 9 8.11 30.57 -2.40
C GLN A 9 7.95 29.18 -1.80
N VAL A 10 6.72 28.88 -1.41
CA VAL A 10 6.26 27.55 -1.08
C VAL A 10 6.67 26.74 -2.28
N ASN A 11 7.65 25.87 -2.07
CA ASN A 11 8.23 25.01 -3.09
C ASN A 11 7.10 24.20 -3.74
N GLU A 12 6.49 24.71 -4.82
CA GLU A 12 5.28 24.15 -5.43
C GLU A 12 5.52 22.71 -5.88
N ALA A 13 6.74 22.42 -6.33
CA ALA A 13 7.21 21.08 -6.64
C ALA A 13 7.16 20.12 -5.44
N GLY A 14 7.43 20.61 -4.21
CA GLY A 14 7.36 19.81 -2.98
C GLY A 14 5.93 19.47 -2.54
N ARG A 15 4.94 20.30 -2.90
CA ARG A 15 3.51 20.01 -2.65
C ARG A 15 2.88 19.14 -3.73
N ALA A 16 3.43 19.15 -4.95
CA ALA A 16 2.89 18.38 -6.08
C ALA A 16 3.00 16.85 -5.89
N VAL A 17 4.07 16.36 -5.27
CA VAL A 17 4.31 14.90 -5.12
C VAL A 17 3.26 14.22 -4.22
N PRO A 18 2.97 14.72 -2.99
CA PRO A 18 1.88 14.18 -2.19
C PRO A 18 0.53 14.16 -2.90
N LEU A 19 0.19 15.24 -3.61
CA LEU A 19 -1.07 15.33 -4.35
C LEU A 19 -1.15 14.28 -5.45
N LEU A 20 -0.07 14.06 -6.19
CA LEU A 20 0.02 13.03 -7.22
C LEU A 20 -0.15 11.63 -6.62
N VAL A 21 0.54 11.32 -5.51
CA VAL A 21 0.43 10.02 -4.83
C VAL A 21 -1.00 9.77 -4.35
N THR A 22 -1.67 10.76 -3.77
CA THR A 22 -3.06 10.67 -3.35
C THR A 22 -4.01 10.47 -4.52
N ALA A 23 -3.80 11.19 -5.64
CA ALA A 23 -4.62 11.02 -6.84
C ALA A 23 -4.47 9.62 -7.44
N LEU A 24 -3.24 9.09 -7.50
CA LEU A 24 -2.97 7.72 -7.93
C LEU A 24 -3.63 6.69 -7.00
N PHE A 25 -3.61 6.91 -5.69
CA PHE A 25 -4.29 6.05 -4.73
C PHE A 25 -5.81 6.04 -4.93
N ALA A 26 -6.43 7.20 -5.15
CA ALA A 26 -7.86 7.28 -5.45
C ALA A 26 -8.22 6.54 -6.76
N ALA A 27 -7.38 6.67 -7.79
CA ALA A 27 -7.56 5.93 -9.05
C ALA A 27 -7.40 4.41 -8.85
N ALA A 28 -6.44 3.98 -8.02
CA ALA A 28 -6.24 2.58 -7.68
C ALA A 28 -7.45 1.99 -6.95
N LEU A 29 -8.01 2.70 -5.94
CA LEU A 29 -9.23 2.28 -5.25
C LEU A 29 -10.42 2.09 -6.20
N LEU A 30 -10.60 3.01 -7.17
CA LEU A 30 -11.64 2.89 -8.19
C LEU A 30 -11.41 1.68 -9.10
N LEU A 31 -10.16 1.44 -9.51
CA LEU A 31 -9.79 0.29 -10.31
C LEU A 31 -10.04 -1.02 -9.54
N THR A 32 -9.66 -1.07 -8.26
CA THR A 32 -9.90 -2.22 -7.37
C THR A 32 -11.39 -2.49 -7.20
N ALA A 33 -12.20 -1.46 -6.97
CA ALA A 33 -13.66 -1.61 -6.90
C ALA A 33 -14.24 -2.17 -8.22
N ALA A 34 -13.78 -1.67 -9.36
CA ALA A 34 -14.21 -2.16 -10.68
C ALA A 34 -13.78 -3.61 -10.93
N LEU A 35 -12.54 -3.98 -10.56
CA LEU A 35 -12.01 -5.34 -10.70
C LEU A 35 -12.77 -6.33 -9.83
N VAL A 36 -13.01 -6.00 -8.56
CA VAL A 36 -13.75 -6.88 -7.66
C VAL A 36 -15.19 -7.06 -8.14
N ALA A 37 -15.85 -5.98 -8.60
CA ALA A 37 -17.19 -6.07 -9.18
C ALA A 37 -17.23 -6.98 -10.42
N LEU A 38 -16.21 -6.91 -11.28
CA LEU A 38 -16.09 -7.79 -12.45
C LEU A 38 -15.88 -9.26 -12.05
N ILE A 39 -15.08 -9.50 -11.02
CA ILE A 39 -14.81 -10.85 -10.49
C ILE A 39 -16.07 -11.47 -9.86
N ASP A 40 -16.92 -10.68 -9.22
CA ASP A 40 -18.15 -11.18 -8.56
C ASP A 40 -19.34 -11.37 -9.51
N ALA A 41 -19.36 -10.68 -10.65
CA ALA A 41 -20.45 -10.72 -11.63
C ALA A 41 -20.97 -12.13 -12.01
N PRO A 42 -20.14 -13.19 -12.15
CA PRO A 42 -20.62 -14.51 -12.54
C PRO A 42 -21.20 -15.38 -11.40
N LEU A 43 -20.92 -15.07 -10.12
CA LEU A 43 -21.17 -16.02 -9.01
C LEU A 43 -21.98 -15.43 -7.85
N SER A 44 -22.14 -14.10 -7.76
CA SER A 44 -22.94 -13.42 -6.72
C SER A 44 -22.56 -13.83 -5.28
N ARG A 45 -21.27 -14.04 -5.01
CA ARG A 45 -20.78 -14.47 -3.69
C ARG A 45 -20.45 -13.25 -2.85
N THR A 46 -21.49 -12.50 -2.49
CA THR A 46 -21.39 -11.21 -1.80
C THR A 46 -20.42 -11.22 -0.60
N GLY A 47 -20.37 -12.33 0.15
CA GLY A 47 -19.44 -12.49 1.27
C GLY A 47 -17.96 -12.49 0.86
N HIS A 48 -17.58 -13.22 -0.19
CA HIS A 48 -16.21 -13.20 -0.71
C HIS A 48 -15.85 -11.84 -1.28
N THR A 49 -16.80 -11.17 -1.94
CA THR A 49 -16.65 -9.81 -2.47
C THR A 49 -16.24 -8.84 -1.39
N TRP A 50 -17.00 -8.76 -0.29
CA TRP A 50 -16.70 -7.83 0.81
C TRP A 50 -15.35 -8.12 1.47
N ILE A 51 -15.04 -9.39 1.72
CA ILE A 51 -13.76 -9.79 2.31
C ILE A 51 -12.61 -9.36 1.39
N THR A 52 -12.72 -9.62 0.09
CA THR A 52 -11.71 -9.27 -0.91
C THR A 52 -11.53 -7.76 -1.01
N THR A 53 -12.61 -7.00 -1.10
CA THR A 53 -12.59 -5.54 -1.16
C THR A 53 -11.87 -4.96 0.05
N VAL A 54 -12.23 -5.40 1.27
CA VAL A 54 -11.57 -4.93 2.50
C VAL A 54 -10.09 -5.31 2.50
N ALA A 55 -9.76 -6.55 2.14
CA ALA A 55 -8.40 -7.03 2.06
C ALA A 55 -7.55 -6.20 1.08
N LEU A 56 -8.06 -5.91 -0.12
CA LEU A 56 -7.36 -5.12 -1.13
C LEU A 56 -7.22 -3.66 -0.72
N ILE A 57 -8.27 -3.02 -0.17
CA ILE A 57 -8.21 -1.64 0.34
C ILE A 57 -7.12 -1.50 1.41
N LEU A 58 -7.02 -2.47 2.32
CA LEU A 58 -5.96 -2.48 3.34
C LEU A 58 -4.56 -2.60 2.71
N GLY A 59 -4.40 -3.44 1.69
CA GLY A 59 -3.15 -3.57 0.94
C GLY A 59 -2.74 -2.30 0.19
N GLU A 60 -3.70 -1.69 -0.52
CA GLU A 60 -3.48 -0.42 -1.22
C GLU A 60 -3.18 0.71 -0.24
N GLY A 61 -3.82 0.71 0.93
CA GLY A 61 -3.52 1.64 2.01
C GLY A 61 -2.06 1.53 2.50
N LEU A 62 -1.50 0.33 2.54
CA LEU A 62 -0.10 0.10 2.90
C LEU A 62 0.87 0.61 1.82
N LEU A 63 0.56 0.39 0.54
CA LEU A 63 1.30 1.00 -0.58
C LEU A 63 1.26 2.52 -0.52
N TYR A 64 0.07 3.09 -0.34
CA TYR A 64 -0.13 4.53 -0.23
C TYR A 64 0.65 5.11 0.96
N GLY A 65 0.56 4.49 2.14
CA GLY A 65 1.30 4.91 3.32
C GLY A 65 2.82 4.88 3.10
N THR A 66 3.33 3.83 2.46
CA THR A 66 4.74 3.69 2.12
C THR A 66 5.18 4.78 1.12
N ALA A 67 4.42 5.00 0.06
CA ALA A 67 4.71 6.02 -0.96
C ALA A 67 4.65 7.44 -0.40
N MET A 68 3.66 7.71 0.45
CA MET A 68 3.48 9.02 1.08
C MET A 68 4.59 9.30 2.10
N HIS A 69 4.98 8.31 2.92
CA HIS A 69 6.11 8.45 3.82
C HIS A 69 7.43 8.68 3.03
N TYR A 70 7.62 7.98 1.91
CA TYR A 70 8.79 8.20 1.06
C TYR A 70 8.81 9.64 0.50
N ALA A 71 7.69 10.11 -0.04
CA ALA A 71 7.54 11.44 -0.62
C ALA A 71 7.83 12.57 0.40
N THR A 72 7.41 12.40 1.65
CA THR A 72 7.66 13.42 2.69
C THR A 72 9.07 13.37 3.28
N SER A 73 9.80 12.27 3.09
CA SER A 73 11.15 12.06 3.65
C SER A 73 12.30 12.37 2.66
N LEU A 74 12.00 12.87 1.47
CA LEU A 74 12.91 12.99 0.32
C LEU A 74 14.30 13.63 0.56
N PRO A 75 14.48 14.67 1.40
CA PRO A 75 15.80 15.30 1.57
C PRO A 75 16.87 14.43 2.26
N ARG A 76 16.48 13.35 2.94
CA ARG A 76 17.39 12.51 3.77
C ARG A 76 17.59 11.08 3.22
N SER A 77 17.05 10.75 2.03
CA SER A 77 16.51 9.40 1.75
C SER A 77 17.10 8.64 0.54
N ARG A 78 18.25 9.02 -0.03
CA ARG A 78 18.85 8.19 -1.10
C ARG A 78 19.34 6.82 -0.59
N ARG A 79 19.89 6.76 0.62
CA ARG A 79 20.37 5.50 1.23
C ARG A 79 19.25 4.61 1.76
N LEU A 80 18.10 5.19 2.11
CA LEU A 80 16.94 4.44 2.64
C LEU A 80 16.03 3.88 1.53
N PHE A 81 16.30 4.19 0.26
CA PHE A 81 15.54 3.72 -0.89
C PHE A 81 15.31 2.20 -0.93
N PRO A 82 16.30 1.32 -0.63
CA PRO A 82 16.09 -0.12 -0.66
C PRO A 82 15.00 -0.59 0.32
N SER A 83 14.87 0.07 1.48
CA SER A 83 13.82 -0.27 2.45
C SER A 83 12.43 0.09 1.91
N TYR A 84 12.28 1.28 1.32
CA TYR A 84 11.01 1.68 0.68
C TYR A 84 10.65 0.80 -0.52
N ALA A 85 11.63 0.44 -1.34
CA ALA A 85 11.43 -0.50 -2.43
C ALA A 85 10.96 -1.88 -1.91
N GLY A 86 11.59 -2.39 -0.84
CA GLY A 86 11.18 -3.63 -0.19
C GLY A 86 9.75 -3.59 0.35
N MET A 87 9.37 -2.51 1.05
CA MET A 87 8.00 -2.30 1.53
C MET A 87 6.99 -2.25 0.37
N GLY A 88 7.34 -1.56 -0.72
CA GLY A 88 6.53 -1.52 -1.94
C GLY A 88 6.34 -2.90 -2.57
N VAL A 89 7.41 -3.70 -2.67
CA VAL A 89 7.35 -5.07 -3.20
C VAL A 89 6.48 -5.97 -2.32
N ILE A 90 6.62 -5.91 -1.00
CA ILE A 90 5.79 -6.70 -0.08
C ILE A 90 4.31 -6.38 -0.27
N ALA A 91 3.96 -5.10 -0.32
CA ALA A 91 2.57 -4.70 -0.47
C ALA A 91 2.01 -5.04 -1.87
N ALA A 92 2.81 -4.90 -2.94
CA ALA A 92 2.42 -5.34 -4.28
C ALA A 92 2.22 -6.86 -4.38
N LEU A 93 3.12 -7.65 -3.77
CA LEU A 93 2.99 -9.11 -3.71
C LEU A 93 1.73 -9.52 -2.95
N TYR A 94 1.42 -8.85 -1.85
CA TYR A 94 0.17 -9.08 -1.12
C TYR A 94 -1.06 -8.84 -2.01
N LEU A 95 -1.11 -7.74 -2.75
CA LEU A 95 -2.24 -7.46 -3.66
C LEU A 95 -2.38 -8.55 -4.74
N LEU A 96 -1.27 -9.01 -5.32
CA LEU A 96 -1.28 -10.11 -6.29
C LEU A 96 -1.81 -11.41 -5.67
N VAL A 97 -1.38 -11.75 -4.45
CA VAL A 97 -1.86 -12.93 -3.73
C VAL A 97 -3.35 -12.79 -3.40
N ALA A 98 -3.79 -11.64 -2.89
CA ALA A 98 -5.20 -11.40 -2.56
C ALA A 98 -6.11 -11.51 -3.79
N LEU A 99 -5.66 -11.00 -4.95
CA LEU A 99 -6.37 -11.13 -6.22
C LEU A 99 -6.37 -12.57 -6.74
N ALA A 100 -5.24 -13.28 -6.65
CA ALA A 100 -5.16 -14.69 -7.03
C ALA A 100 -6.07 -15.55 -6.15
N VAL A 101 -6.12 -15.28 -4.84
CA VAL A 101 -7.05 -15.93 -3.92
C VAL A 101 -8.49 -15.64 -4.32
N ALA A 102 -8.82 -14.39 -4.65
CA ALA A 102 -10.15 -14.03 -5.10
C ALA A 102 -10.56 -14.80 -6.36
N ILE A 103 -9.69 -14.88 -7.37
CA ILE A 103 -9.97 -15.58 -8.62
C ILE A 103 -10.09 -17.10 -8.37
N VAL A 104 -9.08 -17.73 -7.77
CA VAL A 104 -9.02 -19.19 -7.61
C VAL A 104 -10.10 -19.69 -6.65
N PHE A 105 -10.23 -19.07 -5.48
CA PHE A 105 -11.14 -19.55 -4.43
C PHE A 105 -12.56 -19.03 -4.57
N SER A 106 -12.80 -18.00 -5.39
CA SER A 106 -14.19 -17.65 -5.73
C SER A 106 -14.67 -18.39 -6.97
N TRP A 107 -13.82 -18.58 -8.00
CA TRP A 107 -14.26 -19.15 -9.28
C TRP A 107 -14.07 -20.66 -9.40
N ILE A 108 -12.98 -21.20 -8.85
CA ILE A 108 -12.58 -22.60 -9.12
C ILE A 108 -12.99 -23.51 -7.96
N LEU A 109 -12.82 -23.04 -6.72
CA LEU A 109 -13.04 -23.84 -5.53
C LEU A 109 -14.25 -23.29 -4.76
N ASP A 110 -15.24 -24.12 -4.46
CA ASP A 110 -16.39 -23.71 -3.66
C ASP A 110 -16.05 -23.68 -2.16
N VAL A 111 -15.18 -22.76 -1.77
CA VAL A 111 -14.65 -22.70 -0.40
C VAL A 111 -15.61 -21.96 0.54
N PRO A 112 -15.80 -22.45 1.77
CA PRO A 112 -16.60 -21.74 2.77
C PRO A 112 -16.03 -20.36 3.07
N ILE A 113 -16.93 -19.37 3.22
CA ILE A 113 -16.60 -17.96 3.49
C ILE A 113 -15.62 -17.76 4.65
N VAL A 114 -15.72 -18.58 5.70
CA VAL A 114 -14.84 -18.51 6.88
C VAL A 114 -13.40 -18.87 6.51
N VAL A 115 -13.21 -19.94 5.74
CA VAL A 115 -11.89 -20.40 5.29
C VAL A 115 -11.30 -19.40 4.31
N TYR A 116 -12.12 -18.88 3.40
CA TYR A 116 -11.73 -17.81 2.47
C TYR A 116 -11.20 -16.58 3.20
N GLY A 117 -11.96 -16.08 4.18
CA GLY A 117 -11.55 -14.96 5.01
C GLY A 117 -10.26 -15.22 5.77
N LEU A 118 -10.12 -16.41 6.37
CA LEU A 118 -8.91 -16.78 7.10
C LEU A 118 -7.67 -16.72 6.22
N ILE A 119 -7.75 -17.22 4.97
CA ILE A 119 -6.63 -17.19 4.02
C ILE A 119 -6.27 -15.74 3.65
N GLN A 120 -7.25 -14.91 3.32
CA GLN A 120 -7.03 -13.49 2.98
C GLN A 120 -6.37 -12.72 4.14
N PHE A 121 -6.91 -12.85 5.35
CA PHE A 121 -6.37 -12.15 6.52
C PHE A 121 -5.02 -12.72 6.99
N ALA A 122 -4.76 -14.01 6.82
CA ALA A 122 -3.43 -14.58 7.08
C ALA A 122 -2.38 -14.03 6.12
N ALA A 123 -2.70 -13.92 4.83
CA ALA A 123 -1.80 -13.31 3.84
C ALA A 123 -1.53 -11.84 4.18
N LEU A 124 -2.55 -11.08 4.59
CA LEU A 124 -2.40 -9.69 5.04
C LEU A 124 -1.52 -9.59 6.29
N ALA A 125 -1.74 -10.47 7.28
CA ALA A 125 -0.94 -10.49 8.51
C ALA A 125 0.54 -10.76 8.22
N ILE A 126 0.84 -11.69 7.31
CA ILE A 126 2.22 -11.97 6.87
C ILE A 126 2.83 -10.72 6.22
N ALA A 127 2.09 -10.05 5.33
CA ALA A 127 2.57 -8.83 4.69
C ALA A 127 2.85 -7.70 5.70
N LEU A 128 1.98 -7.53 6.70
CA LEU A 128 2.15 -6.57 7.79
C LEU A 128 3.38 -6.89 8.65
N LEU A 129 3.61 -8.17 8.97
CA LEU A 129 4.80 -8.59 9.70
C LEU A 129 6.07 -8.30 8.92
N LEU A 130 6.10 -8.61 7.62
CA LEU A 130 7.23 -8.32 6.75
C LEU A 130 7.48 -6.81 6.62
N MET A 131 6.43 -5.99 6.49
CA MET A 131 6.57 -4.54 6.49
C MET A 131 7.09 -4.01 7.84
N GLY A 132 6.58 -4.52 8.96
CA GLY A 132 7.09 -4.19 10.28
C GLY A 132 8.58 -4.51 10.43
N LEU A 133 9.02 -5.66 9.91
CA LEU A 133 10.43 -6.04 9.90
C LEU A 133 11.28 -5.09 9.03
N MET A 134 10.77 -4.66 7.87
CA MET A 134 11.44 -3.68 7.01
C MET A 134 11.57 -2.30 7.68
N ILE A 135 10.57 -1.89 8.47
CA ILE A 135 10.61 -0.66 9.26
C ILE A 135 11.67 -0.77 10.36
N LEU A 136 11.73 -1.89 11.09
CA LEU A 136 12.78 -2.13 12.10
C LEU A 136 14.18 -2.14 11.48
N TYR A 137 14.34 -2.82 10.35
CA TYR A 137 15.59 -2.81 9.59
C TYR A 137 16.02 -1.38 9.21
N ARG A 138 15.07 -0.56 8.76
CA ARG A 138 15.31 0.85 8.44
C ARG A 138 15.79 1.64 9.67
N ILE A 139 15.10 1.51 10.81
CA ILE A 139 15.46 2.22 12.04
C ILE A 139 16.88 1.83 12.48
N ASN A 140 17.20 0.53 12.47
CA ASN A 140 18.53 0.05 12.82
C ASN A 140 19.60 0.54 11.84
N SER A 141 19.31 0.53 10.54
CA SER A 141 20.26 1.05 9.53
C SER A 141 20.53 2.54 9.72
N ALA A 142 19.52 3.34 10.07
CA ALA A 142 19.70 4.76 10.34
C ALA A 142 20.53 5.01 11.61
N ALA A 143 20.31 4.23 12.68
CA ALA A 143 21.07 4.34 13.92
C ALA A 143 22.56 3.97 13.75
N GLN A 144 22.87 3.00 12.90
CA GLN A 144 24.26 2.65 12.58
C GLN A 144 25.00 3.76 11.86
N GLU A 145 24.30 4.56 11.04
CA GLU A 145 24.89 5.70 10.32
C GLU A 145 25.15 6.92 11.22
N GLU A 146 24.39 7.10 12.31
CA GLU A 146 24.60 8.21 13.25
C GLU A 146 25.72 7.92 14.27
N GLY A 147 26.11 6.66 14.44
CA GLY A 147 27.18 6.22 15.35
C GLY A 147 28.57 6.12 14.71
N THR A 148 28.70 6.37 13.40
CA THR A 148 29.96 6.39 12.62
C THR A 148 30.28 7.78 12.11
#